data_AF-A0A2H1X376-F1
#
_entry.id   AF-A0A2H1X376-F1
#
_cell.length_a   1.000
_cell.length_b   1.000
_cell.length_c   1.000
_cell.angle_alpha   90.00
_cell.angle_beta   90.00
_cell.angle_gamma   90.00
#
_symmetry.space_group_name_H-M   'P 1'
#
loop_
_entity.id
_entity.type
_entity.pdbx_description
1 polymer ?
#
loop_
_entity_poly.entity_id
_entity_poly.type
_entity_poly.pdbx_seq_one_letter_code
_entity_poly.pdbx_strand_id
1 'polypeptide(L)'
;MDYIVKELGISNKNIFPTASPGLFSVVVHTAWLKKWIKNIEIDTSLNNVDFTLQPGESVPYPWRKIFMRVLSKKVSKVLPLPRYKLNENTNETPLTFSQLLQYVSQSNQRTLWKEAYKKYCQNNDSSKESTIVNLLEHDQLMSEVVLRLYGCNIIRVKCDGAGKHIEYKEIIPNKHVLKMYETHGNLLAAMFTIETDTNFYVIYRAQYENTLLDCLNFSPNLIDMNYSRGLFIVYQLLNLSKAMSDRGLSLGMLTLLDIYLSENLWLQVLPMMTNNIHCLDASLIIEHNRSKQTTPAISQAPPGKRGEEWCWRKEAVQLEKLCMLWVRGRISNLDYLLHLNM
;
A
#
# COMPACT_ATOMS: atom_id res chain seq x y z
N MET A 1 11.49 -8.72 18.20
CA MET A 1 10.87 -8.52 19.53
C MET A 1 11.72 -7.57 20.37
N ASP A 2 13.04 -7.69 20.31
CA ASP A 2 14.00 -6.87 21.08
C ASP A 2 13.82 -5.35 20.93
N TYR A 3 13.44 -4.87 19.74
CA TYR A 3 13.13 -3.44 19.51
C TYR A 3 11.95 -2.96 20.35
N ILE A 4 10.90 -3.77 20.53
CA ILE A 4 9.72 -3.40 21.34
C ILE A 4 10.13 -3.25 22.81
N VAL A 5 10.94 -4.18 23.31
CA VAL A 5 11.43 -4.15 24.69
C VAL A 5 12.30 -2.91 24.94
N LYS A 6 13.25 -2.65 24.02
CA LYS A 6 14.20 -1.54 24.13
C LYS A 6 13.56 -0.17 23.94
N GLU A 7 12.62 -0.03 23.00
CA GLU A 7 12.07 1.26 22.60
C GLU A 7 10.75 1.60 23.29
N LEU A 8 9.96 0.61 23.74
CA LEU A 8 8.67 0.84 24.40
C LEU A 8 8.66 0.43 25.88
N GLY A 9 9.73 -0.21 26.38
CA GLY A 9 9.84 -0.63 27.78
C GLY A 9 8.84 -1.70 28.19
N ILE A 10 8.42 -2.56 27.26
CA ILE A 10 7.48 -3.66 27.52
C ILE A 10 8.28 -4.93 27.82
N SER A 11 7.90 -5.70 28.85
CA SER A 11 8.54 -6.98 29.16
C SER A 11 8.43 -7.95 27.98
N ASN A 12 9.54 -8.63 27.64
CA ASN A 12 9.59 -9.59 26.53
C ASN A 12 8.56 -10.73 26.72
N LYS A 13 8.25 -11.08 27.96
CA LYS A 13 7.29 -12.14 28.31
C LYS A 13 5.83 -11.78 27.97
N ASN A 14 5.55 -10.48 27.77
CA ASN A 14 4.22 -9.98 27.42
C ASN A 14 4.04 -9.77 25.91
N ILE A 15 5.01 -10.21 25.10
CA ILE A 15 5.00 -10.08 23.63
C ILE A 15 4.87 -11.46 23.02
N PHE A 16 3.79 -11.68 22.29
CA PHE A 16 3.48 -12.94 21.63
C PHE A 16 3.53 -12.74 20.10
N PRO A 17 4.32 -13.52 19.36
CA PRO A 17 4.30 -13.47 17.90
C PRO A 17 2.95 -13.98 17.36
N THR A 18 2.53 -13.43 16.23
CA THR A 18 1.35 -13.92 15.48
C THR A 18 1.79 -14.61 14.20
N ALA A 19 0.84 -15.20 13.46
CA ALA A 19 1.12 -15.84 12.17
C ALA A 19 1.62 -14.84 11.10
N SER A 20 1.23 -13.57 11.19
CA SER A 20 1.65 -12.54 10.25
C SER A 20 2.98 -11.90 10.68
N PRO A 21 3.98 -11.79 9.79
CA PRO A 21 5.28 -11.23 10.12
C PRO A 21 5.16 -9.75 10.51
N GLY A 22 5.84 -9.36 11.59
CA GLY A 22 5.83 -7.99 12.09
C GLY A 22 4.57 -7.60 12.87
N LEU A 23 3.57 -8.49 13.00
CA LEU A 23 2.43 -8.33 13.89
C LEU A 23 2.65 -9.13 15.18
N PHE A 24 2.47 -8.45 16.32
CA PHE A 24 2.61 -9.02 17.64
C PHE A 24 1.34 -8.81 18.45
N SER A 25 0.98 -9.79 19.25
CA SER A 25 -0.03 -9.69 20.29
C SER A 25 0.68 -9.30 21.58
N VAL A 26 0.36 -8.14 22.15
CA VAL A 26 1.06 -7.60 23.31
C VAL A 26 0.07 -7.40 24.46
N VAL A 27 0.48 -7.77 25.67
CA VAL A 27 -0.29 -7.51 26.90
C VAL A 27 0.24 -6.24 27.55
N VAL A 28 -0.63 -5.24 27.70
CA VAL A 28 -0.27 -3.95 28.30
C VAL A 28 -1.27 -3.53 29.35
N HIS A 29 -0.80 -2.79 30.35
CA HIS A 29 -1.67 -2.17 31.34
C HIS A 29 -2.44 -1.01 30.71
N THR A 30 -3.71 -0.81 31.07
CA THR A 30 -4.52 0.32 30.54
C THR A 30 -3.92 1.68 30.82
N ALA A 31 -3.12 1.82 31.89
CA ALA A 31 -2.38 3.06 32.17
C ALA A 31 -1.32 3.33 31.09
N TRP A 32 -0.59 2.31 30.61
CA TRP A 32 0.36 2.50 29.51
C TRP A 32 -0.31 3.02 28.24
N LEU A 33 -1.52 2.54 27.91
CA LEU A 33 -2.30 3.09 26.80
C LEU A 33 -2.72 4.55 27.05
N LYS A 34 -3.13 4.88 28.29
CA LYS A 34 -3.50 6.25 28.67
C LYS A 34 -2.32 7.20 28.62
N LYS A 35 -1.09 6.75 28.90
CA LYS A 35 0.14 7.54 28.76
C LYS A 35 0.20 8.16 27.38
N TRP A 36 0.10 7.34 26.35
CA TRP A 36 0.21 7.78 24.96
C TRP A 36 -1.00 8.56 24.46
N ILE A 37 -2.22 8.23 24.90
CA ILE A 37 -3.44 8.89 24.43
C ILE A 37 -3.65 10.27 25.09
N LYS A 38 -3.29 10.41 26.37
CA LYS A 38 -3.58 11.62 27.18
C LYS A 38 -2.33 12.42 27.55
N ASN A 39 -1.16 11.97 27.14
CA ASN A 39 0.14 12.49 27.55
C ASN A 39 0.26 12.64 29.08
N ILE A 40 -0.05 11.56 29.81
CA ILE A 40 0.04 11.52 31.27
C ILE A 40 1.29 10.71 31.65
N GLU A 41 2.18 11.29 32.45
CA GLU A 41 3.31 10.56 33.03
C GLU A 41 2.80 9.46 33.97
N ILE A 42 3.23 8.23 33.71
CA ILE A 42 2.79 7.04 34.46
C ILE A 42 4.03 6.22 34.79
N ASP A 43 4.06 5.67 36.00
CA ASP A 43 5.11 4.78 36.47
C ASP A 43 5.26 3.57 35.55
N THR A 44 6.45 3.44 34.96
CA THR A 44 6.85 2.34 34.06
C THR A 44 6.93 0.98 34.77
N SER A 45 6.93 0.95 36.09
CA SER A 45 6.96 -0.26 36.92
C SER A 45 5.72 -1.15 36.74
N LEU A 46 4.58 -0.57 36.32
CA LEU A 46 3.32 -1.29 36.16
C LEU A 46 3.36 -2.34 35.05
N ASN A 47 4.26 -2.23 34.07
CA ASN A 47 4.34 -3.15 32.92
C ASN A 47 5.25 -4.38 33.14
N ASN A 48 5.88 -4.50 34.32
CA ASN A 48 6.82 -5.58 34.62
C ASN A 48 6.15 -6.85 35.19
N VAL A 49 4.82 -6.93 35.17
CA VAL A 49 4.12 -8.15 35.58
C VAL A 49 4.16 -9.16 34.44
N ASP A 50 4.61 -10.37 34.77
CA ASP A 50 4.69 -11.49 33.84
C ASP A 50 3.32 -12.15 33.66
N PHE A 51 2.80 -12.12 32.43
CA PHE A 51 1.61 -12.88 32.04
C PHE A 51 2.00 -14.10 31.21
N THR A 52 2.02 -15.28 31.83
CA THR A 52 2.08 -16.56 31.09
C THR A 52 0.68 -16.99 30.70
N LEU A 53 0.12 -16.38 29.66
CA LEU A 53 -1.23 -16.70 29.18
C LEU A 53 -1.20 -17.91 28.26
N GLN A 54 -2.17 -18.80 28.41
CA GLN A 54 -2.44 -19.81 27.39
C GLN A 54 -3.11 -19.17 26.15
N PRO A 55 -2.97 -19.78 24.95
CA PRO A 55 -3.74 -19.37 23.79
C PRO A 55 -5.25 -19.38 24.09
N GLY A 56 -5.94 -18.26 23.83
CA GLY A 56 -7.37 -18.08 24.10
C GLY A 56 -7.73 -17.60 25.51
N GLU A 57 -6.75 -17.40 26.39
CA GLU A 57 -7.02 -16.89 27.74
C GLU A 57 -7.20 -15.36 27.74
N SER A 58 -8.31 -14.89 28.32
CA SER A 58 -8.60 -13.48 28.47
C SER A 58 -7.76 -12.87 29.60
N VAL A 59 -7.29 -11.64 29.41
CA VAL A 59 -6.47 -10.95 30.42
C VAL A 59 -7.37 -10.20 31.41
N PRO A 60 -7.13 -10.29 32.73
CA PRO A 60 -7.95 -9.57 33.70
C PRO A 60 -7.78 -8.05 33.59
N TYR A 61 -8.87 -7.31 33.78
CA TYR A 61 -8.80 -5.87 33.98
C TYR A 61 -7.90 -5.56 35.20
N PRO A 62 -6.97 -4.58 35.15
CA PRO A 62 -6.81 -3.46 34.20
C PRO A 62 -5.88 -3.72 33.00
N TRP A 63 -5.56 -4.97 32.68
CA TRP A 63 -4.69 -5.35 31.58
C TRP A 63 -5.48 -5.64 30.31
N ARG A 64 -4.84 -5.42 29.15
CA ARG A 64 -5.46 -5.63 27.85
C ARG A 64 -4.49 -6.28 26.89
N LYS A 65 -5.00 -7.24 26.13
CA LYS A 65 -4.35 -7.83 24.97
C LYS A 65 -4.65 -6.95 23.75
N ILE A 66 -3.62 -6.52 23.03
CA ILE A 66 -3.73 -5.65 21.86
C ILE A 66 -2.84 -6.17 20.74
N PHE A 67 -3.22 -5.87 19.49
CA PHE A 67 -2.29 -6.03 18.39
C PHE A 67 -1.37 -4.82 18.25
N MET A 68 -0.10 -5.10 17.96
CA MET A 68 0.92 -4.11 17.65
C MET A 68 1.66 -4.55 16.39
N ARG A 69 1.69 -3.68 15.37
CA ARG A 69 2.49 -3.92 14.17
C ARG A 69 3.74 -3.05 14.18
N VAL A 70 4.89 -3.68 13.91
CA VAL A 70 6.19 -3.02 13.81
C VAL A 70 6.56 -2.87 12.34
N LEU A 71 6.90 -1.65 11.93
CA LEU A 71 7.39 -1.34 10.59
C LEU A 71 8.75 -0.65 10.72
N SER A 72 9.78 -1.21 10.09
CA SER A 72 11.11 -0.61 10.15
C SER A 72 11.26 0.54 9.15
N LYS A 73 11.91 1.62 9.60
CA LYS A 73 12.30 2.73 8.74
C LYS A 73 13.36 2.29 7.74
N LYS A 74 13.34 2.90 6.56
CA LYS A 74 14.30 2.61 5.49
C LYS A 74 14.78 3.91 4.89
N VAL A 75 16.08 4.04 4.69
CA VAL A 75 16.65 5.17 3.98
C VAL A 75 16.52 4.91 2.48
N SER A 76 15.36 5.23 1.93
CA SER A 76 15.07 5.06 0.49
C SER A 76 14.15 6.17 -0.02
N LYS A 77 14.29 6.48 -1.31
CA LYS A 77 13.39 7.39 -2.02
C LYS A 77 12.27 6.58 -2.67
N VAL A 78 11.04 7.05 -2.48
CA VAL A 78 9.83 6.34 -2.85
C VAL A 78 8.94 7.23 -3.72
N LEU A 79 8.11 6.59 -4.53
CA LEU A 79 7.12 7.30 -5.33
C LEU A 79 6.02 7.86 -4.42
N PRO A 80 5.59 9.13 -4.61
CA PRO A 80 4.49 9.69 -3.84
C PRO A 80 3.18 8.96 -4.14
N LEU A 81 2.28 8.91 -3.14
CA LEU A 81 0.93 8.38 -3.36
C LEU A 81 0.18 9.26 -4.38
N PRO A 82 -0.78 8.68 -5.11
CA PRO A 82 -1.71 9.45 -5.92
C PRO A 82 -2.32 10.60 -5.12
N ARG A 83 -2.34 11.79 -5.73
CA ARG A 83 -2.94 12.98 -5.10
C ARG A 83 -4.43 12.72 -4.95
N TYR A 84 -4.88 12.72 -3.71
CA TYR A 84 -6.29 12.62 -3.36
C TYR A 84 -6.86 14.03 -3.20
N LYS A 85 -7.97 14.34 -3.89
CA LYS A 85 -8.68 15.59 -3.68
C LYS A 85 -9.53 15.44 -2.43
N LEU A 86 -9.02 15.96 -1.32
CA LEU A 86 -9.67 15.97 -0.01
C LEU A 86 -11.06 16.66 0.03
N ASN A 87 -11.54 17.29 -1.06
CA ASN A 87 -12.70 18.20 -1.04
C ASN A 87 -13.84 17.82 -2.01
N GLU A 88 -13.84 16.64 -2.65
CA GLU A 88 -15.03 16.18 -3.36
C GLU A 88 -15.96 15.53 -2.33
N ASN A 89 -16.98 16.30 -1.91
CA ASN A 89 -18.00 15.86 -0.96
C ASN A 89 -18.51 14.46 -1.34
N THR A 90 -18.32 13.51 -0.43
CA THR A 90 -18.73 12.10 -0.53
C THR A 90 -20.25 11.90 -0.44
N ASN A 91 -21.01 12.92 -0.85
CA ASN A 91 -22.46 12.85 -1.05
C ASN A 91 -22.78 12.65 -2.53
N GLU A 92 -21.89 11.99 -3.29
CA GLU A 92 -22.26 11.52 -4.62
C GLU A 92 -23.34 10.47 -4.46
N THR A 93 -24.55 10.82 -4.90
CA THR A 93 -25.63 9.86 -5.07
C THR A 93 -25.12 8.68 -5.89
N PRO A 94 -25.37 7.43 -5.47
CA PRO A 94 -24.88 6.27 -6.20
C PRO A 94 -25.38 6.36 -7.66
N LEU A 95 -24.44 6.29 -8.60
CA LEU A 95 -24.74 6.33 -10.02
C LEU A 95 -25.74 5.23 -10.36
N THR A 96 -26.73 5.56 -11.20
CA THR A 96 -27.59 4.51 -11.77
C THR A 96 -26.76 3.61 -12.70
N PHE A 97 -27.25 2.40 -12.97
CA PHE A 97 -26.52 1.45 -13.83
C PHE A 97 -26.15 2.03 -15.20
N SER A 98 -27.06 2.80 -15.83
CA SER A 98 -26.79 3.44 -17.12
C SER A 98 -25.73 4.54 -17.02
N GLN A 99 -25.75 5.34 -15.95
CA GLN A 99 -24.74 6.37 -15.69
C GLN A 99 -23.37 5.74 -15.44
N LEU A 100 -23.31 4.62 -14.70
CA LEU A 100 -22.07 3.88 -14.48
C LEU A 100 -21.50 3.34 -15.79
N LEU A 101 -22.31 2.70 -16.63
CA LEU A 101 -21.88 2.21 -17.94
C LEU A 101 -21.36 3.34 -18.83
N GLN A 102 -22.07 4.47 -18.86
CA GLN A 102 -21.65 5.65 -19.62
C GLN A 102 -20.32 6.20 -19.10
N TYR A 103 -20.17 6.33 -17.78
CA TYR A 103 -18.94 6.79 -17.15
C TYR A 103 -17.74 5.89 -17.49
N VAL A 104 -17.92 4.56 -17.35
CA VAL A 104 -16.89 3.57 -17.67
C VAL A 104 -16.52 3.65 -19.15
N SER A 105 -17.51 3.73 -20.05
CA SER A 105 -17.28 3.85 -21.49
C SER A 105 -16.47 5.10 -21.84
N GLN A 106 -16.87 6.27 -21.33
CA GLN A 106 -16.17 7.54 -21.57
C GLN A 106 -14.75 7.53 -20.98
N SER A 107 -14.59 7.01 -19.76
CA SER A 107 -13.27 6.91 -19.12
C SER A 107 -12.34 5.99 -19.89
N ASN A 108 -12.83 4.83 -20.32
CA ASN A 108 -12.07 3.88 -21.13
C ASN A 108 -11.68 4.49 -22.48
N GLN A 109 -12.60 5.13 -23.19
CA GLN A 109 -12.31 5.78 -24.46
C GLN A 109 -11.24 6.86 -24.31
N ARG A 110 -11.34 7.70 -23.25
CA ARG A 110 -10.34 8.73 -22.95
C ARG A 110 -8.98 8.12 -22.63
N THR A 111 -8.92 7.03 -21.87
CA THR A 111 -7.67 6.33 -21.52
C THR A 111 -7.04 5.71 -22.75
N LEU A 112 -7.80 4.96 -23.54
CA LEU A 112 -7.34 4.36 -24.80
C LEU A 112 -6.84 5.42 -25.78
N TRP A 113 -7.55 6.54 -25.88
CA TRP A 113 -7.11 7.66 -26.72
C TRP A 113 -5.80 8.27 -26.22
N LYS A 114 -5.66 8.51 -24.91
CA LYS A 114 -4.41 9.03 -24.33
C LYS A 114 -3.23 8.07 -24.57
N GLU A 115 -3.43 6.77 -24.41
CA GLU A 115 -2.42 5.75 -24.66
C GLU A 115 -2.04 5.70 -26.14
N ALA A 116 -3.02 5.70 -27.05
CA ALA A 116 -2.80 5.75 -28.49
C ALA A 116 -2.06 7.03 -28.90
N TYR A 117 -2.49 8.19 -28.42
CA TYR A 117 -1.83 9.46 -28.70
C TYR A 117 -0.38 9.46 -28.20
N LYS A 118 -0.13 8.96 -27.00
CA LYS A 118 1.23 8.82 -26.46
C LYS A 118 2.09 7.89 -27.33
N LYS A 119 1.51 6.78 -27.80
CA LYS A 119 2.21 5.76 -28.58
C LYS A 119 2.52 6.20 -30.01
N TYR A 120 1.61 6.94 -30.64
CA TYR A 120 1.67 7.22 -32.08
C TYR A 120 2.01 8.68 -32.42
N CYS A 121 1.67 9.65 -31.57
CA CYS A 121 1.85 11.08 -31.88
C CYS A 121 3.04 11.72 -31.17
N GLN A 122 3.51 11.17 -30.04
CA GLN A 122 4.58 11.76 -29.23
C GLN A 122 6.01 11.54 -29.76
N ASN A 123 6.19 10.79 -30.86
CA ASN A 123 7.51 10.52 -31.44
C ASN A 123 8.05 11.63 -32.37
N ASN A 124 7.28 12.66 -32.70
CA ASN A 124 7.68 13.62 -33.74
C ASN A 124 8.22 14.97 -33.26
N ASP A 125 8.05 15.37 -31.99
CA ASP A 125 8.58 16.67 -31.54
C ASP A 125 9.06 16.65 -30.09
N SER A 126 10.38 16.76 -29.95
CA SER A 126 11.09 17.59 -28.96
C SER A 126 10.42 17.85 -27.59
N SER A 127 10.15 16.80 -26.82
CA SER A 127 10.15 16.91 -25.35
C SER A 127 10.24 15.53 -24.74
N LYS A 128 11.45 15.15 -24.28
CA LYS A 128 11.54 14.24 -23.14
C LYS A 128 11.00 15.01 -21.93
N GLU A 129 9.69 15.19 -21.87
CA GLU A 129 8.97 15.42 -20.62
C GLU A 129 9.06 14.11 -19.86
N SER A 130 10.28 13.78 -19.40
CA SER A 130 10.45 12.93 -18.25
C SER A 130 9.66 13.64 -17.17
N THR A 131 8.44 13.17 -16.89
CA THR A 131 7.65 13.59 -15.73
C THR A 131 8.58 13.53 -14.54
N ILE A 132 9.11 14.67 -14.10
CA ILE A 132 9.99 14.76 -12.95
C ILE A 132 9.10 14.45 -11.75
N VAL A 133 9.10 13.18 -11.34
CA VAL A 133 8.38 12.77 -10.15
C VAL A 133 9.22 13.19 -8.95
N ASN A 134 8.73 14.15 -8.18
CA ASN A 134 9.34 14.53 -6.92
C ASN A 134 9.22 13.35 -5.95
N LEU A 135 10.33 12.65 -5.77
CA LEU A 135 10.42 11.51 -4.85
C LEU A 135 10.33 11.99 -3.41
N LEU A 136 9.66 11.19 -2.59
CA LEU A 136 9.56 11.41 -1.15
C LEU A 136 10.51 10.50 -0.38
N GLU A 137 10.79 10.87 0.86
CA GLU A 137 11.45 9.97 1.80
C GLU A 137 10.47 8.87 2.23
N HIS A 138 10.97 7.65 2.36
CA HIS A 138 10.18 6.49 2.80
C HIS A 138 9.36 6.77 4.07
N ASP A 139 9.94 7.44 5.06
CA ASP A 139 9.30 7.67 6.35
C ASP A 139 8.17 8.72 6.28
N GLN A 140 8.32 9.70 5.38
CA GLN A 140 7.26 10.68 5.09
C GLN A 140 6.06 9.98 4.42
N LEU A 141 6.33 9.12 3.43
CA LEU A 141 5.28 8.34 2.77
C LEU A 141 4.63 7.36 3.74
N MET A 142 5.40 6.72 4.61
CA MET A 142 4.86 5.82 5.64
C MET A 142 3.88 6.53 6.57
N SER A 143 4.26 7.71 7.05
CA SER A 143 3.39 8.54 7.90
C SER A 143 2.10 8.89 7.17
N GLU A 144 2.19 9.23 5.87
CA GLU A 144 1.03 9.51 5.03
C GLU A 144 0.13 8.28 4.82
N VAL A 145 0.70 7.10 4.58
CA VAL A 145 -0.04 5.83 4.43
C VAL A 145 -0.80 5.51 5.72
N VAL A 146 -0.14 5.59 6.88
CA VAL A 146 -0.77 5.36 8.19
C VAL A 146 -1.92 6.35 8.42
N LEU A 147 -1.69 7.62 8.10
CA LEU A 147 -2.71 8.68 8.23
C LEU A 147 -3.91 8.42 7.33
N ARG A 148 -3.70 8.08 6.04
CA ARG A 148 -4.79 7.81 5.09
C ARG A 148 -5.57 6.53 5.43
N LEU A 149 -4.89 5.51 5.97
CA LEU A 149 -5.53 4.25 6.36
C LEU A 149 -6.41 4.40 7.60
N TYR A 150 -5.85 4.95 8.68
CA TYR A 150 -6.47 4.88 9.99
C TYR A 150 -6.96 6.24 10.51
N GLY A 151 -6.45 7.35 9.99
CA GLY A 151 -6.74 8.67 10.54
C GLY A 151 -6.42 8.74 12.03
N CYS A 152 -5.33 8.11 12.47
CA CYS A 152 -4.90 8.10 13.87
C CYS A 152 -3.74 9.08 14.09
N ASN A 153 -3.50 9.46 15.35
CA ASN A 153 -2.39 10.34 15.72
C ASN A 153 -1.05 9.60 15.62
N ILE A 154 -0.03 10.30 15.13
CA ILE A 154 1.35 9.81 15.08
C ILE A 154 2.17 10.54 16.15
N ILE A 155 2.61 9.81 17.16
CA ILE A 155 3.38 10.29 18.31
C ILE A 155 4.86 10.01 18.04
N ARG A 156 5.67 11.06 17.94
CA ARG A 156 7.11 10.95 17.71
C ARG A 156 7.87 10.88 19.02
N VAL A 157 8.65 9.82 19.19
CA VAL A 157 9.44 9.55 20.39
C VAL A 157 10.91 9.49 19.99
N LYS A 158 11.73 10.36 20.55
CA LYS A 158 13.19 10.26 20.47
C LYS A 158 13.73 9.66 21.75
N CYS A 159 14.65 8.72 21.62
CA CYS A 159 15.38 8.16 22.75
C CYS A 159 16.70 8.92 22.90
N ASP A 160 16.91 9.59 24.04
CA ASP A 160 18.24 10.10 24.37
C ASP A 160 19.16 8.91 24.77
N GLY A 161 20.47 9.09 24.67
CA GLY A 161 21.49 8.08 25.02
C GLY A 161 21.41 7.55 26.46
N ALA A 162 20.60 8.18 27.31
CA ALA A 162 20.29 7.77 28.69
C ALA A 162 18.97 6.97 28.85
N GLY A 163 18.28 6.59 27.76
CA GLY A 163 17.07 5.77 27.81
C GLY A 163 15.80 6.48 28.31
N LYS A 164 15.84 7.80 28.48
CA LYS A 164 14.65 8.62 28.76
C LYS A 164 13.99 9.02 27.44
N HIS A 165 12.68 8.81 27.35
CA HIS A 165 11.86 9.26 26.22
C HIS A 165 11.71 10.79 26.29
N ILE A 166 12.32 11.51 25.35
CA ILE A 166 12.07 12.94 25.19
C ILE A 166 11.01 13.03 24.10
N GLU A 167 9.76 13.22 24.51
CA GLU A 167 8.64 13.40 23.58
C GLU A 167 8.83 14.70 22.80
N TYR A 168 8.80 14.61 21.47
CA TYR A 168 8.70 15.78 20.61
C TYR A 168 7.39 15.69 19.85
N LYS A 169 6.47 16.62 20.18
CA LYS A 169 5.29 17.03 19.41
C LYS A 169 4.58 15.91 18.65
N GLU A 170 3.45 15.51 19.23
CA GLU A 170 2.33 14.90 18.51
C GLU A 170 2.11 15.67 17.19
N ILE A 171 2.26 15.00 16.04
CA ILE A 171 1.65 15.53 14.83
C ILE A 171 0.18 15.23 15.03
N ILE A 172 -0.55 16.19 15.57
CA ILE A 172 -2.01 16.20 15.50
C ILE A 172 -2.31 16.64 14.06
N PRO A 173 -2.60 15.72 13.12
CA PRO A 173 -3.26 16.14 11.90
C PRO A 173 -4.48 16.95 12.32
N ASN A 174 -4.68 18.11 11.70
CA ASN A 174 -5.80 19.01 11.96
C ASN A 174 -7.09 18.18 12.17
N LYS A 175 -7.92 18.49 13.18
CA LYS A 175 -9.16 17.72 13.48
C LYS A 175 -10.01 17.47 12.23
N HIS A 176 -9.97 18.39 11.26
CA HIS A 176 -10.61 18.21 9.95
C HIS A 176 -10.01 17.07 9.12
N VAL A 177 -8.68 16.94 9.08
CA VAL A 177 -7.95 15.86 8.39
C VAL A 177 -8.21 14.50 9.04
N LEU A 178 -8.26 14.43 10.37
CA LEU A 178 -8.63 13.21 11.10
C LEU A 178 -10.04 12.73 10.73
N LYS A 179 -11.00 13.66 10.66
CA LYS A 179 -12.37 13.36 10.28
C LYS A 179 -12.47 12.89 8.82
N MET A 180 -11.60 13.37 7.94
CA MET A 180 -11.57 12.98 6.53
C MET A 180 -10.99 11.58 6.29
N TYR A 181 -10.08 11.12 7.15
CA TYR A 181 -9.49 9.80 7.08
C TYR A 181 -10.03 8.85 8.16
N GLU A 182 -11.31 8.97 8.49
CA GLU A 182 -11.96 8.07 9.43
C GLU A 182 -11.73 6.60 9.02
N THR A 183 -11.36 5.75 9.98
CA THR A 183 -11.10 4.33 9.69
C THR A 183 -12.38 3.67 9.14
N HIS A 184 -12.25 2.93 8.03
CA HIS A 184 -13.37 2.18 7.46
C HIS A 184 -13.82 1.06 8.42
N GLY A 185 -15.13 0.82 8.54
CA GLY A 185 -15.67 -0.16 9.52
C GLY A 185 -15.17 -1.60 9.36
N ASN A 186 -14.74 -1.99 8.16
CA ASN A 186 -14.14 -3.30 7.87
C ASN A 186 -12.60 -3.35 8.00
N LEU A 187 -11.97 -2.26 8.41
CA LEU A 187 -10.54 -2.17 8.64
C LEU A 187 -10.27 -2.17 10.15
N LEU A 188 -9.30 -2.96 10.62
CA LEU A 188 -8.98 -2.97 12.05
C LEU A 188 -8.46 -1.60 12.49
N ALA A 189 -9.24 -0.89 13.31
CA ALA A 189 -8.91 0.46 13.72
C ALA A 189 -7.66 0.55 14.61
N ALA A 190 -6.76 1.46 14.26
CA ALA A 190 -5.65 1.86 15.09
C ALA A 190 -6.10 2.82 16.21
N MET A 191 -5.48 2.71 17.39
CA MET A 191 -5.61 3.72 18.45
C MET A 191 -4.73 4.92 18.14
N PHE A 192 -3.44 4.68 17.92
CA PHE A 192 -2.40 5.66 17.61
C PHE A 192 -1.19 4.92 17.02
N THR A 193 -0.25 5.68 16.49
CA THR A 193 1.03 5.17 15.99
C THR A 193 2.17 5.85 16.73
N ILE A 194 3.15 5.09 17.19
CA ILE A 194 4.38 5.63 17.77
C ILE A 194 5.47 5.56 16.69
N GLU A 195 6.10 6.68 16.41
CA GLU A 195 7.26 6.77 15.53
C GLU A 195 8.52 6.97 16.38
N THR A 196 9.45 6.02 16.30
CA THR A 196 10.79 6.12 16.90
C THR A 196 11.82 6.46 15.82
N ASP A 197 13.09 6.60 16.21
CA ASP A 197 14.17 6.87 15.24
C ASP A 197 14.37 5.71 14.24
N THR A 198 13.94 4.50 14.59
CA THR A 198 14.19 3.25 13.85
C THR A 198 12.92 2.60 13.31
N ASN A 199 11.78 2.72 14.00
CA ASN A 199 10.56 1.97 13.68
C ASN A 199 9.28 2.80 13.83
N PHE A 200 8.22 2.35 13.17
CA PHE A 200 6.84 2.74 13.46
C PHE A 200 6.13 1.57 14.16
N TYR A 201 5.43 1.89 15.24
CA TYR A 201 4.59 0.97 15.99
C TYR A 201 3.13 1.38 15.82
N VAL A 202 2.34 0.58 15.12
CA VAL A 202 0.89 0.81 14.98
C VAL A 202 0.16 -0.02 16.02
N ILE A 203 -0.54 0.64 16.95
CA ILE A 203 -1.28 0.03 18.04
C ILE A 203 -2.76 -0.07 17.63
N TYR A 204 -3.36 -1.25 17.70
CA TYR A 204 -4.76 -1.48 17.32
C TYR A 204 -5.72 -1.47 18.51
N ARG A 205 -6.99 -1.13 18.24
CA ARG A 205 -8.04 -0.98 19.26
C ARG A 205 -8.47 -2.28 19.91
N ALA A 206 -8.50 -3.34 19.11
CA ALA A 206 -9.02 -4.63 19.50
C ALA A 206 -8.09 -5.74 19.03
N GLN A 207 -8.16 -6.86 19.74
CA GLN A 207 -7.61 -8.12 19.31
C GLN A 207 -8.75 -9.06 18.93
N TYR A 208 -8.52 -9.79 17.84
CA TYR A 208 -9.41 -10.84 17.37
C TYR A 208 -8.64 -12.16 17.44
N GLU A 209 -9.33 -13.21 17.85
CA GLU A 209 -8.69 -14.52 18.04
C GLU A 209 -8.80 -15.37 16.78
N ASN A 210 -9.92 -15.28 16.07
CA ASN A 210 -10.22 -16.14 14.93
C ASN A 210 -10.00 -15.40 13.61
N THR A 211 -9.09 -15.93 12.79
CA THR A 211 -8.94 -15.49 11.40
C THR A 211 -10.01 -16.15 10.52
N LEU A 212 -10.22 -15.61 9.32
CA LEU A 212 -11.10 -16.22 8.33
C LEU A 212 -10.61 -17.62 7.93
N LEU A 213 -9.29 -17.82 7.93
CA LEU A 213 -8.70 -19.15 7.73
C LEU A 213 -9.13 -20.12 8.84
N ASP A 214 -9.09 -19.70 10.09
CA ASP A 214 -9.52 -20.52 11.23
C ASP A 214 -11.02 -20.83 11.15
N CYS A 215 -11.84 -19.85 10.78
CA CYS A 215 -13.27 -20.06 10.57
C CYS A 215 -13.53 -21.10 9.48
N LEU A 216 -12.81 -21.06 8.36
CA LEU A 216 -12.98 -22.04 7.28
C LEU A 216 -12.50 -23.44 7.67
N ASN A 217 -11.43 -23.55 8.44
CA ASN A 217 -10.85 -24.83 8.85
C ASN A 217 -11.62 -25.50 9.99
N PHE A 218 -12.02 -24.74 11.00
CA PHE A 218 -12.56 -25.27 12.26
C PHE A 218 -14.05 -25.00 12.44
N SER A 219 -14.67 -24.09 11.66
CA SER A 219 -16.09 -23.74 11.77
C SER A 219 -16.72 -23.35 10.43
N PRO A 220 -16.59 -24.19 9.38
CA PRO A 220 -17.03 -23.83 8.03
C PRO A 220 -18.52 -23.47 7.95
N ASN A 221 -19.35 -24.09 8.80
CA ASN A 221 -20.77 -23.81 8.92
C ASN A 221 -21.06 -22.32 9.16
N LEU A 222 -20.18 -21.57 9.83
CA LEU A 222 -20.37 -20.13 10.06
C LEU A 222 -20.61 -19.39 8.73
N ILE A 223 -19.90 -19.80 7.68
CA ILE A 223 -19.93 -19.19 6.35
C ILE A 223 -20.86 -19.95 5.41
N ASP A 224 -20.89 -21.29 5.50
CA ASP A 224 -21.58 -22.17 4.56
C ASP A 224 -23.06 -22.44 4.90
N MET A 225 -23.59 -21.91 6.02
CA MET A 225 -25.02 -22.05 6.35
C MET A 225 -25.95 -21.60 5.20
N ASN A 226 -25.57 -20.56 4.45
CA ASN A 226 -26.31 -20.06 3.29
C ASN A 226 -25.37 -19.22 2.40
N TYR A 227 -25.50 -19.35 1.09
CA TYR A 227 -24.79 -18.57 0.07
C TYR A 227 -24.73 -17.06 0.34
N SER A 228 -25.80 -16.50 0.93
CA SER A 228 -25.87 -15.08 1.30
C SER A 228 -24.76 -14.63 2.26
N ARG A 229 -24.28 -15.50 3.15
CA ARG A 229 -23.23 -15.18 4.13
C ARG A 229 -21.86 -15.03 3.48
N GLY A 230 -21.51 -15.95 2.58
CA GLY A 230 -20.30 -15.85 1.76
C GLY A 230 -20.32 -14.58 0.91
N LEU A 231 -21.45 -14.27 0.26
CA LEU A 231 -21.61 -13.02 -0.49
C LEU A 231 -21.49 -11.77 0.39
N PHE A 232 -21.98 -11.80 1.62
CA PHE A 232 -21.85 -10.68 2.56
C PHE A 232 -20.38 -10.42 2.93
N ILE A 233 -19.56 -11.46 3.08
CA ILE A 233 -18.10 -11.34 3.27
C ILE A 233 -17.46 -10.69 2.04
N VAL A 234 -17.79 -11.16 0.84
CA VAL A 234 -17.28 -10.60 -0.42
C VAL A 234 -17.68 -9.13 -0.57
N TYR A 235 -18.93 -8.80 -0.27
CA TYR A 235 -19.43 -7.43 -0.28
C TYR A 235 -18.61 -6.51 0.64
N GLN A 236 -18.35 -6.93 1.88
CA GLN A 236 -17.53 -6.15 2.83
C GLN A 236 -16.11 -5.91 2.30
N LEU A 237 -15.48 -6.94 1.68
CA LEU A 237 -14.15 -6.81 1.09
C LEU A 237 -14.13 -5.86 -0.11
N LEU A 238 -15.13 -5.93 -0.99
CA LEU A 238 -15.25 -5.04 -2.14
C LEU A 238 -15.49 -3.60 -1.70
N ASN A 239 -16.35 -3.39 -0.69
CA ASN A 239 -16.61 -2.07 -0.13
C ASN A 239 -15.35 -1.46 0.51
N LEU A 240 -14.59 -2.28 1.26
CA LEU A 240 -13.30 -1.87 1.81
C LEU A 240 -12.30 -1.53 0.69
N SER A 241 -12.20 -2.36 -0.35
CA SER A 241 -11.31 -2.13 -1.49
C SER A 241 -11.62 -0.81 -2.20
N LYS A 242 -12.90 -0.54 -2.45
CA LYS A 242 -13.37 0.75 -2.96
C LYS A 242 -12.93 1.90 -2.05
N ALA A 243 -13.21 1.81 -0.75
CA ALA A 243 -12.85 2.86 0.21
C ALA A 243 -11.33 3.13 0.28
N MET A 244 -10.50 2.10 0.14
CA MET A 244 -9.04 2.27 0.07
C MET A 244 -8.61 2.92 -1.25
N SER A 245 -9.18 2.46 -2.37
CA SER A 245 -8.90 3.03 -3.69
C SER A 245 -9.30 4.49 -3.78
N ASP A 246 -10.44 4.86 -3.18
CA ASP A 246 -10.90 6.24 -3.09
C ASP A 246 -9.85 7.11 -2.37
N ARG A 247 -9.13 6.57 -1.38
CA ARG A 247 -8.03 7.27 -0.66
C ARG A 247 -6.68 7.23 -1.40
N GLY A 248 -6.63 6.67 -2.60
CA GLY A 248 -5.39 6.46 -3.35
C GLY A 248 -4.47 5.38 -2.74
N LEU A 249 -5.06 4.43 -2.02
CA LEU A 249 -4.37 3.30 -1.40
C LEU A 249 -4.81 1.97 -2.02
N SER A 250 -3.94 0.99 -1.95
CA SER A 250 -4.20 -0.41 -2.28
C SER A 250 -4.22 -1.24 -1.01
N LEU A 251 -5.18 -2.17 -0.92
CA LEU A 251 -5.16 -3.24 0.10
C LEU A 251 -3.98 -4.20 -0.10
N GLY A 252 -3.47 -4.27 -1.34
CA GLY A 252 -2.42 -5.17 -1.74
C GLY A 252 -2.85 -6.64 -1.71
N MET A 253 -1.88 -7.53 -1.54
CA MET A 253 -2.13 -8.96 -1.42
C MET A 253 -2.66 -9.27 -0.02
N LEU A 254 -3.93 -9.64 0.07
CA LEU A 254 -4.57 -10.11 1.31
C LEU A 254 -4.54 -11.64 1.35
N THR A 255 -4.17 -12.18 2.50
CA THR A 255 -4.34 -13.61 2.79
C THR A 255 -5.52 -13.83 3.74
N LEU A 256 -6.01 -15.06 3.85
CA LEU A 256 -7.08 -15.41 4.78
C LEU A 256 -6.68 -15.22 6.26
N LEU A 257 -5.37 -15.16 6.55
CA LEU A 257 -4.82 -14.86 7.88
C LEU A 257 -4.90 -13.38 8.24
N ASP A 258 -4.93 -12.48 7.25
CA ASP A 258 -5.00 -11.03 7.47
C ASP A 258 -6.44 -10.56 7.71
N ILE A 259 -7.41 -11.48 7.67
CA ILE A 259 -8.83 -11.21 7.81
C ILE A 259 -9.31 -11.83 9.10
N TYR A 260 -9.88 -11.02 9.99
CA TYR A 260 -10.53 -11.48 11.21
C TYR A 260 -12.04 -11.42 11.07
N LEU A 261 -12.72 -12.38 11.67
CA LEU A 261 -14.17 -12.51 11.59
C LEU A 261 -14.77 -12.54 13.00
N SER A 262 -15.78 -11.72 13.22
CA SER A 262 -16.62 -11.80 14.42
C SER A 262 -17.76 -12.81 14.24
N GLU A 263 -18.41 -13.19 15.35
CA GLU A 263 -19.57 -14.08 15.35
C GLU A 263 -20.72 -13.58 14.46
N ASN A 264 -20.85 -12.26 14.31
CA ASN A 264 -21.86 -11.60 13.48
C ASN A 264 -21.44 -11.43 12.00
N LEU A 265 -20.39 -12.14 11.55
CA LEU A 265 -19.80 -12.04 10.21
C LEU A 265 -19.24 -10.66 9.84
N TRP A 266 -19.04 -9.78 10.82
CA TRP A 266 -18.33 -8.52 10.59
C TRP A 266 -16.85 -8.78 10.46
N LEU A 267 -16.29 -8.20 9.41
CA LEU A 267 -14.95 -8.48 8.95
C LEU A 267 -14.01 -7.35 9.36
N GLN A 268 -12.82 -7.70 9.85
CA GLN A 268 -11.78 -6.77 10.26
C GLN A 268 -10.48 -7.14 9.56
N VAL A 269 -10.11 -6.36 8.54
CA VAL A 269 -8.91 -6.61 7.72
C VAL A 269 -7.71 -5.89 8.32
N LEU A 270 -6.54 -6.54 8.21
CA LEU A 270 -5.26 -6.02 8.65
C LEU A 270 -4.28 -5.86 7.47
N PRO A 271 -4.45 -4.85 6.59
CA PRO A 271 -3.75 -4.75 5.32
C PRO A 271 -2.26 -4.52 5.50
N MET A 272 -1.44 -5.06 4.60
CA MET A 272 0.00 -4.79 4.59
C MET A 272 0.29 -3.37 4.08
N MET A 273 0.58 -2.45 5.00
CA MET A 273 0.85 -1.04 4.70
C MET A 273 2.01 -0.84 3.71
N THR A 274 3.03 -1.69 3.79
CA THR A 274 4.22 -1.64 2.93
C THR A 274 3.90 -1.85 1.45
N ASN A 275 2.75 -2.44 1.11
CA ASN A 275 2.34 -2.63 -0.29
C ASN A 275 2.02 -1.31 -1.00
N ASN A 276 1.82 -0.23 -0.25
CA ASN A 276 1.61 1.13 -0.78
C ASN A 276 2.92 1.90 -0.99
N ILE A 277 4.07 1.27 -0.71
CA ILE A 277 5.38 1.90 -0.78
C ILE A 277 6.20 1.24 -1.87
N HIS A 278 6.40 1.98 -2.95
CA HIS A 278 7.21 1.55 -4.07
C HIS A 278 8.57 2.25 -3.99
N CYS A 279 9.55 1.53 -3.44
CA CYS A 279 10.95 1.96 -3.48
C CYS A 279 11.46 1.89 -4.92
N LEU A 280 12.15 2.94 -5.36
CA LEU A 280 12.90 2.87 -6.60
C LEU A 280 14.20 2.12 -6.37
N ASP A 281 14.54 1.23 -7.30
CA ASP A 281 15.85 0.59 -7.29
C ASP A 281 16.93 1.65 -7.54
N ALA A 282 17.98 1.63 -6.71
CA ALA A 282 19.08 2.59 -6.76
C ALA A 282 19.81 2.57 -8.11
N SER A 283 19.74 1.44 -8.84
CA SER A 283 20.27 1.27 -10.18
C SER A 283 19.65 2.22 -11.21
N LEU A 284 18.36 2.54 -11.09
CA LEU A 284 17.61 3.40 -12.03
C LEU A 284 17.85 4.91 -11.80
N ILE A 285 18.39 5.28 -10.64
CA ILE A 285 18.70 6.67 -10.29
C ILE A 285 19.99 7.14 -10.98
N ILE A 286 20.89 6.21 -11.34
CA ILE A 286 22.24 6.49 -11.86
C ILE A 286 22.21 6.86 -13.36
N GLU A 287 21.28 6.34 -14.15
CA GLU A 287 21.25 6.56 -15.61
C GLU A 287 20.97 8.02 -16.01
N HIS A 288 20.28 8.79 -15.17
CA HIS A 288 19.91 10.17 -15.51
C HIS A 288 21.08 11.17 -15.40
N ASN A 289 22.14 10.83 -14.65
CA ASN A 289 23.31 11.71 -14.50
C ASN A 289 24.42 11.46 -15.52
N ARG A 290 24.45 10.29 -16.16
CA ARG A 290 25.53 9.92 -17.10
C ARG A 290 25.32 10.44 -18.53
N SER A 291 24.09 10.86 -18.86
CA SER A 291 23.68 11.26 -20.22
C SER A 291 23.96 12.73 -20.56
N LYS A 292 24.65 13.48 -19.70
CA LYS A 292 25.06 14.89 -19.94
C LYS A 292 26.55 15.10 -20.28
N GLN A 293 27.35 14.04 -20.40
CA GLN A 293 28.75 14.16 -20.81
C GLN A 293 29.14 13.06 -21.81
N THR A 294 28.91 13.32 -23.10
CA THR A 294 29.74 12.77 -24.17
C THR A 294 29.66 13.68 -25.40
N THR A 295 30.72 14.44 -25.62
CA THR A 295 31.05 15.13 -26.88
C THR A 295 31.29 14.11 -28.01
N PRO A 296 30.88 14.38 -29.26
CA PRO A 296 31.08 13.45 -30.36
C PRO A 296 32.47 13.61 -30.98
N ALA A 297 33.24 12.53 -31.03
CA ALA A 297 34.43 12.43 -31.89
C ALA A 297 34.02 11.73 -33.20
N ILE A 298 34.33 12.41 -34.30
CA ILE A 298 34.13 12.00 -35.68
C ILE A 298 35.16 10.92 -36.04
N SER A 299 34.72 9.84 -36.70
CA SER A 299 35.61 9.03 -37.55
C SER A 299 34.85 8.45 -38.74
N GLN A 300 35.37 8.78 -39.91
CA GLN A 300 34.93 8.40 -41.25
C GLN A 300 35.57 7.07 -41.68
N ALA A 301 34.87 6.24 -42.46
CA ALA A 301 35.40 5.35 -43.52
C ALA A 301 34.23 4.74 -44.37
N PRO A 302 34.45 4.10 -45.55
CA PRO A 302 34.02 4.60 -46.86
C PRO A 302 32.98 3.70 -47.59
N PRO A 303 32.50 4.10 -48.80
CA PRO A 303 31.33 3.51 -49.45
C PRO A 303 31.67 2.38 -50.43
N GLY A 304 30.88 1.29 -50.40
CA GLY A 304 30.97 0.17 -51.33
C GLY A 304 29.62 -0.12 -51.99
N LYS A 305 29.53 0.16 -53.29
CA LYS A 305 28.38 -0.14 -54.16
C LYS A 305 28.18 -1.65 -54.35
N ARG A 306 26.95 -2.14 -54.33
CA ARG A 306 26.48 -3.22 -55.22
C ARG A 306 24.96 -3.12 -55.37
N GLY A 307 24.53 -3.13 -56.64
CA GLY A 307 23.12 -3.07 -57.00
C GLY A 307 22.38 -4.30 -56.51
N GLU A 308 21.13 -4.11 -56.12
CA GLU A 308 20.22 -5.20 -55.83
C GLU A 308 18.92 -4.96 -56.58
N GLU A 309 18.64 -5.92 -57.46
CA GLU A 309 17.36 -6.19 -58.07
C GLU A 309 16.23 -6.01 -57.05
N TRP A 310 15.21 -5.25 -57.45
CA TRP A 310 13.91 -5.24 -56.80
C TRP A 310 13.30 -6.65 -56.88
N CYS A 311 13.64 -7.48 -55.90
CA CYS A 311 13.21 -8.86 -55.82
C CYS A 311 12.05 -8.95 -54.81
N TRP A 312 10.85 -9.29 -55.31
CA TRP A 312 9.61 -9.59 -54.57
C TRP A 312 9.78 -10.48 -53.31
N ARG A 313 10.91 -11.16 -53.16
CA ARG A 313 11.26 -11.91 -51.95
C ARG A 313 11.44 -11.05 -50.71
N LYS A 314 11.86 -9.77 -50.83
CA LYS A 314 12.03 -8.89 -49.66
C LYS A 314 10.69 -8.54 -49.02
N GLU A 315 9.66 -8.29 -49.83
CA GLU A 315 8.30 -7.99 -49.36
C GLU A 315 7.64 -9.21 -48.70
N ALA A 316 7.82 -10.41 -49.27
CA ALA A 316 7.30 -11.65 -48.67
C ALA A 316 7.93 -11.96 -47.30
N VAL A 317 9.25 -11.78 -47.15
CA VAL A 317 9.97 -11.95 -45.87
C VAL A 317 9.56 -10.86 -44.86
N GLN A 318 9.23 -9.67 -45.35
CA GLN A 318 8.79 -8.56 -44.51
C GLN A 318 7.36 -8.79 -43.99
N LEU A 319 6.47 -9.35 -44.81
CA LEU A 319 5.11 -9.73 -44.43
C LEU A 319 5.08 -10.88 -43.41
N GLU A 320 5.90 -11.92 -43.62
CA GLU A 320 6.00 -13.05 -42.68
C GLU A 320 6.46 -12.54 -41.29
N LYS A 321 7.46 -11.65 -41.27
CA LYS A 321 7.94 -11.01 -40.04
C LYS A 321 6.86 -10.14 -39.38
N LEU A 322 6.09 -9.40 -40.16
CA LEU A 322 4.95 -8.59 -39.67
C LEU A 322 3.87 -9.47 -39.05
N CYS A 323 3.50 -10.57 -39.72
CA CYS A 323 2.54 -11.54 -39.21
C CYS A 323 3.02 -12.18 -37.90
N MET A 324 4.30 -12.58 -37.84
CA MET A 324 4.91 -13.13 -36.63
C MET A 324 4.96 -12.15 -35.45
N LEU A 325 5.14 -10.85 -35.72
CA LEU A 325 5.06 -9.82 -34.69
C LEU A 325 3.62 -9.61 -34.21
N TRP A 326 2.63 -9.71 -35.11
CA TRP A 326 1.21 -9.58 -34.76
C TRP A 326 0.72 -10.77 -33.92
N VAL A 327 1.01 -12.00 -34.35
CA VAL A 327 0.65 -13.23 -33.60
C VAL A 327 1.27 -13.26 -32.21
N ARG A 328 2.47 -12.69 -32.04
CA ARG A 328 3.15 -12.56 -30.75
C ARG A 328 2.71 -11.34 -29.92
N GLY A 329 1.71 -10.58 -30.38
CA GLY A 329 1.18 -9.39 -29.70
C GLY A 329 2.16 -8.21 -29.64
N ARG A 330 3.23 -8.23 -30.43
CA ARG A 330 4.26 -7.18 -30.47
C ARG A 330 3.82 -5.95 -31.27
N ILE A 331 2.85 -6.12 -32.17
CA ILE A 331 2.19 -5.05 -32.93
C ILE A 331 0.67 -5.21 -32.85
N SER A 332 -0.08 -4.11 -32.91
CA SER A 332 -1.54 -4.15 -32.82
C SER A 332 -2.20 -4.54 -34.14
N ASN A 333 -3.48 -4.94 -34.11
CA ASN A 333 -4.26 -5.23 -35.32
C ASN A 333 -4.26 -4.03 -36.28
N LEU A 334 -4.33 -2.81 -35.76
CA LEU A 334 -4.31 -1.59 -36.56
C LEU A 334 -2.94 -1.39 -37.24
N ASP A 335 -1.85 -1.59 -36.51
CA ASP A 335 -0.48 -1.45 -37.05
C ASP A 335 -0.21 -2.47 -38.16
N TYR A 336 -0.68 -3.71 -37.98
CA TYR A 336 -0.57 -4.78 -38.97
C TYR A 336 -1.36 -4.46 -40.25
N LEU A 337 -2.61 -3.99 -40.11
CA LEU A 337 -3.45 -3.61 -41.24
C LEU A 337 -2.92 -2.36 -41.97
N LEU A 338 -2.35 -1.38 -41.26
CA LEU A 338 -1.76 -0.20 -41.91
C LEU A 338 -0.53 -0.57 -42.76
N HIS A 339 0.30 -1.50 -42.30
CA HIS A 339 1.46 -1.97 -43.08
C HIS A 339 1.08 -2.86 -44.27
N LEU A 340 -0.11 -3.48 -44.25
CA LEU A 340 -0.64 -4.27 -45.36
C LEU A 340 -1.28 -3.41 -46.46
N ASN A 341 -1.71 -2.19 -46.12
CA ASN A 341 -2.43 -1.27 -47.02
C ASN A 341 -1.58 -0.08 -47.49
N MET A 342 -0.30 -0.04 -47.12
CA MET A 342 0.73 0.80 -47.73
C MET A 342 1.33 0.06 -48.91
#